data_AF-A0A411YGF7-F1
#
_entry.id   AF-A0A411YGF7-F1
#
_cell.length_a   1.000
_cell.length_b   1.000
_cell.length_c   1.000
_cell.angle_alpha   90.00
_cell.angle_beta   90.00
_cell.angle_gamma   90.00
#
_symmetry.space_group_name_H-M   'P 1'
#
loop_
_entity.id
_entity.type
_entity.pdbx_description
1 polymer ?
#
loop_
_entity_poly.entity_id
_entity_poly.type
_entity_poly.pdbx_seq_one_letter_code
_entity_poly.pdbx_strand_id
1 'polypeptide(L)'
;MTDTAREAPRGAPRTWQPSGGADPEQQRQRDTLLRAAGAAAVVAAAAVALAVWLVLHGLLKVAQASWWWGLLPAGIGVAWTFGVGLEEIVEEYAAVYRTLGELVAAQRWDQLADGWTARVLALAPASVAAGSLAAAATRGWAVLRAPSWRSESSTARANPRRAARMRRRLERDASRPAGAVVLGMDPRGDPVRVTTEQLAAHALLVGASGSGKTTTALHLTGTLVHQQHPVAVIDLKGDPEVAEQLRGEAAHAGVPFAQWTPEGPGVWNPLGRGDATRLKEKLIAGEQFSEPHYRLWPRWCATRWAAMRSPAQRAHRTSKDP
;
A
#
# COMPACT_ATOMS: atom_id res chain seq x y z
N MET A 1 84.89 -70.37 36.58
CA MET A 1 84.14 -71.35 35.77
C MET A 1 82.89 -71.66 36.56
N THR A 2 81.67 -71.24 36.23
CA THR A 2 80.94 -71.03 34.96
C THR A 2 79.81 -70.05 35.30
N ASP A 3 79.74 -68.84 34.75
CA ASP A 3 79.06 -68.46 33.49
C ASP A 3 77.76 -69.22 33.19
N THR A 4 76.62 -68.59 33.49
CA THR A 4 75.29 -68.93 32.95
C THR A 4 74.40 -67.69 32.86
N ALA A 5 74.45 -67.08 31.67
CA ALA A 5 73.32 -66.65 30.84
C ALA A 5 72.08 -66.03 31.50
N ARG A 6 71.90 -64.73 31.24
CA ARG A 6 70.62 -63.99 31.33
C ARG A 6 69.64 -64.49 30.26
N GLU A 7 68.50 -65.03 30.68
CA GLU A 7 67.33 -65.26 29.83
C GLU A 7 66.51 -63.97 29.66
N ALA A 8 66.23 -63.60 28.41
CA ALA A 8 65.28 -62.54 28.05
C ALA A 8 63.84 -63.09 28.06
N PRO A 9 62.83 -62.32 28.53
CA PRO A 9 61.44 -62.78 28.54
C PRO A 9 60.86 -62.85 27.13
N ARG A 10 60.31 -64.01 26.81
CA ARG A 10 59.59 -64.35 25.57
C ARG A 10 58.31 -63.53 25.43
N GLY A 11 58.02 -63.15 24.19
CA GLY A 11 56.98 -62.20 23.81
C GLY A 11 55.57 -62.60 24.21
N ALA A 12 54.82 -61.61 24.68
CA ALA A 12 53.37 -61.68 24.79
C ALA A 12 52.73 -61.62 23.38
N PRO A 13 51.68 -62.41 23.10
CA PRO A 13 50.93 -62.32 21.85
C PRO A 13 50.21 -60.98 21.80
N ARG A 14 50.60 -60.11 20.85
CA ARG A 14 49.82 -58.92 20.50
C ARG A 14 48.55 -59.38 19.81
N THR A 15 47.47 -59.53 20.57
CA THR A 15 46.12 -59.59 20.03
C THR A 15 45.79 -58.24 19.40
N TRP A 16 45.98 -58.13 18.09
CA TRP A 16 45.44 -57.04 17.28
C TRP A 16 43.91 -57.18 17.32
N GLN A 17 43.27 -56.63 18.34
CA GLN A 17 41.84 -56.36 18.27
C GLN A 17 41.67 -55.28 17.20
N PRO A 18 40.97 -55.55 16.08
CA PRO A 18 40.57 -54.49 15.18
C PRO A 18 39.68 -53.60 16.04
N SER A 19 40.17 -52.42 16.42
CA SER A 19 39.34 -51.37 16.97
C SER A 19 38.18 -51.21 16.00
N GLY A 20 36.97 -51.57 16.43
CA GLY A 20 35.77 -51.54 15.61
C GLY A 20 35.52 -50.14 15.10
N GLY A 21 36.16 -49.80 13.99
CA GLY A 21 35.88 -48.61 13.23
C GLY A 21 34.44 -48.75 12.79
N ALA A 22 33.58 -47.84 13.26
CA ALA A 22 32.20 -47.76 12.83
C ALA A 22 32.18 -47.84 11.29
N ASP A 23 31.27 -48.65 10.77
CA ASP A 23 31.10 -48.84 9.34
C ASP A 23 31.06 -47.46 8.64
N PRO A 24 31.93 -47.19 7.65
CA PRO A 24 31.94 -45.90 6.95
C PRO A 24 30.58 -45.55 6.32
N GLU A 25 29.69 -46.52 6.11
CA GLU A 25 28.31 -46.28 5.73
C GLU A 25 27.46 -45.75 6.89
N GLN A 26 27.56 -46.35 8.09
CA GLN A 26 26.91 -45.82 9.30
C GLN A 26 27.40 -44.42 9.65
N GLN A 27 28.69 -44.14 9.48
CA GLN A 27 29.24 -42.80 9.74
C GLN A 27 28.68 -41.77 8.75
N ARG A 28 28.56 -42.10 7.46
CA ARG A 28 27.93 -41.23 6.46
C ARG A 28 26.43 -41.01 6.72
N GLN A 29 25.73 -42.06 7.14
CA GLN A 29 24.31 -41.96 7.49
C GLN A 29 24.11 -41.06 8.71
N ARG A 30 24.97 -41.19 9.73
CA ARG A 30 24.96 -40.31 10.91
C ARG A 30 25.22 -38.86 10.55
N ASP A 31 26.24 -38.58 9.73
CA ASP A 31 26.57 -37.23 9.30
C ASP A 31 25.45 -36.59 8.47
N THR A 32 24.76 -37.40 7.65
CA THR A 32 23.60 -36.94 6.86
C THR A 32 22.41 -36.59 7.75
N LEU A 33 22.12 -37.42 8.76
CA LEU A 33 21.04 -37.16 9.72
C LEU A 33 21.32 -35.93 10.60
N LEU A 34 22.56 -35.74 11.04
CA LEU A 34 22.97 -34.56 11.81
C LEU A 34 22.79 -33.26 11.00
N ARG A 35 23.16 -33.28 9.71
CA ARG A 35 22.94 -32.12 8.81
C ARG A 35 21.45 -31.85 8.60
N ALA A 36 20.64 -32.88 8.43
CA ALA A 36 19.19 -32.73 8.25
C ALA A 36 18.51 -32.16 9.51
N ALA A 37 18.88 -32.64 10.70
CA ALA A 37 18.33 -32.11 11.96
C ALA A 37 18.79 -30.68 12.26
N GLY A 38 20.06 -30.36 12.02
CA GLY A 38 20.57 -29.00 12.11
C GLY A 38 19.80 -28.04 11.20
N ALA A 39 19.57 -28.46 9.94
CA ALA A 39 18.75 -27.69 9.00
C ALA A 39 17.30 -27.51 9.48
N ALA A 40 16.67 -28.57 9.99
CA ALA A 40 15.31 -28.49 10.52
C ALA A 40 15.18 -27.52 11.72
N ALA A 41 16.14 -27.54 12.64
CA ALA A 41 16.17 -26.63 13.79
C ALA A 41 16.37 -25.17 13.36
N VAL A 42 17.24 -24.91 12.38
CA VAL A 42 17.42 -23.55 11.80
C VAL A 42 16.12 -23.07 11.13
N VAL A 43 15.45 -23.92 10.36
CA VAL A 43 14.16 -23.60 9.74
C VAL A 43 13.09 -23.30 10.81
N ALA A 44 13.04 -24.08 11.89
CA ALA A 44 12.10 -23.84 12.99
C ALA A 44 12.36 -22.51 13.71
N ALA A 45 13.63 -22.19 14.03
CA ALA A 45 14.00 -20.92 14.65
C ALA A 45 13.68 -19.73 13.73
N ALA A 46 13.95 -19.84 12.43
CA ALA A 46 13.59 -18.83 11.44
C ALA A 46 12.07 -18.64 11.34
N ALA A 47 11.28 -19.72 11.41
CA ALA A 47 9.82 -19.65 11.41
C ALA A 47 9.27 -18.93 12.65
N VAL A 48 9.83 -19.19 13.84
CA VAL A 48 9.46 -18.49 15.08
C VAL A 48 9.82 -17.00 14.98
N ALA A 49 11.03 -16.66 14.54
CA ALA A 49 11.45 -15.27 14.35
C ALA A 49 10.55 -14.54 13.33
N LEU A 50 10.17 -15.20 12.23
CA LEU A 50 9.23 -14.67 11.24
C LEU A 50 7.83 -14.46 11.82
N ALA A 51 7.32 -15.40 12.63
CA ALA A 51 6.02 -15.27 13.28
C ALA A 51 6.00 -14.08 14.25
N VAL A 52 7.04 -13.94 15.09
CA VAL A 52 7.20 -12.79 15.98
C VAL A 52 7.28 -11.48 15.19
N TRP A 53 8.04 -11.46 14.09
CA TRP A 53 8.12 -10.31 13.19
C TRP A 53 6.75 -9.90 12.64
N LEU A 54 5.99 -10.86 12.10
CA LEU A 54 4.65 -10.61 11.54
C LEU A 54 3.69 -10.03 12.60
N VAL A 55 3.68 -10.62 13.79
CA VAL A 55 2.82 -10.17 14.91
C VAL A 55 3.20 -8.76 15.35
N LEU A 56 4.47 -8.50 15.61
CA LEU A 56 4.93 -7.16 16.03
C LEU A 56 4.70 -6.12 14.94
N HIS A 57 4.95 -6.46 13.67
CA HIS A 57 4.68 -5.55 12.55
C HIS A 57 3.18 -5.22 12.45
N GLY A 58 2.31 -6.22 12.57
CA GLY A 58 0.86 -6.04 12.61
C GLY A 58 0.41 -5.15 13.76
N LEU A 59 0.90 -5.41 14.98
CA LEU A 59 0.59 -4.62 16.17
C LEU A 59 1.07 -3.17 16.03
N LEU A 60 2.30 -2.94 15.57
CA LEU A 60 2.82 -1.58 15.33
C LEU A 60 2.04 -0.84 14.25
N LYS A 61 1.53 -1.56 13.23
CA LYS A 61 0.67 -0.99 12.18
C LYS A 61 -0.70 -0.59 12.72
N VAL A 62 -1.35 -1.47 13.49
CA VAL A 62 -2.66 -1.20 14.10
C VAL A 62 -2.58 -0.09 15.16
N ALA A 63 -1.56 -0.12 16.01
CA ALA A 63 -1.36 0.86 17.07
C ALA A 63 -0.89 2.24 16.57
N GLN A 64 -0.55 2.37 15.28
CA GLN A 64 0.11 3.54 14.70
C GLN A 64 1.36 3.98 15.49
N ALA A 65 1.99 3.05 16.22
CA ALA A 65 3.13 3.34 17.06
C ALA A 65 4.35 3.67 16.19
N SER A 66 5.19 4.57 16.68
CA SER A 66 6.49 4.87 16.07
C SER A 66 7.37 3.62 16.03
N TRP A 67 8.19 3.50 14.99
CA TRP A 67 8.99 2.31 14.70
C TRP A 67 9.95 1.92 15.86
N TRP A 68 10.36 2.89 16.69
CA TRP A 68 11.22 2.65 17.85
C TRP A 68 10.54 1.85 18.96
N TRP A 69 9.20 1.81 19.04
CA TRP A 69 8.50 0.89 19.96
C TRP A 69 8.74 -0.58 19.59
N GLY A 70 9.04 -0.87 18.32
CA GLY A 70 9.48 -2.21 17.89
C GLY A 70 10.86 -2.61 18.41
N LEU A 71 11.65 -1.66 18.92
CA LEU A 71 12.96 -1.93 19.51
C LEU A 71 12.90 -2.28 21.00
N LEU A 72 11.78 -2.01 21.69
CA LEU A 72 11.63 -2.33 23.12
C LEU A 72 11.73 -3.83 23.40
N PRO A 73 11.05 -4.72 22.67
CA PRO A 73 11.22 -6.16 22.85
C PRO A 73 12.63 -6.64 22.50
N ALA A 74 13.29 -6.00 21.52
CA ALA A 74 14.71 -6.26 21.23
C ALA A 74 15.61 -5.84 22.40
N GLY A 75 15.37 -4.67 22.99
CA GLY A 75 16.09 -4.17 24.16
C GLY A 75 15.89 -5.05 25.40
N ILE A 76 14.68 -5.56 25.63
CA ILE A 76 14.40 -6.54 26.69
C ILE A 76 15.14 -7.84 26.43
N GLY A 77 15.12 -8.36 25.20
CA GLY A 77 15.88 -9.56 24.82
C GLY A 77 17.40 -9.38 25.00
N VAL A 78 17.94 -8.23 24.62
CA VAL A 78 19.36 -7.88 24.80
C VAL A 78 19.70 -7.70 26.29
N ALA A 79 18.87 -7.02 27.06
CA ALA A 79 19.08 -6.84 28.50
C ALA A 79 19.02 -8.17 29.26
N TRP A 80 18.10 -9.07 28.89
CA TRP A 80 18.09 -10.44 29.37
C TRP A 80 19.39 -11.15 28.99
N THR A 81 19.87 -10.94 27.76
CA THR A 81 21.12 -11.55 27.27
C THR A 81 22.34 -11.12 28.09
N PHE A 82 22.40 -9.84 28.47
CA PHE A 82 23.46 -9.34 29.35
C PHE A 82 23.30 -9.77 30.81
N GLY A 83 22.08 -10.01 31.28
CA GLY A 83 21.81 -10.46 32.65
C GLY A 83 22.16 -11.93 32.90
N VAL A 84 21.99 -12.79 31.90
CA VAL A 84 22.41 -14.19 31.94
C VAL A 84 23.86 -14.35 31.49
N GLY A 85 24.39 -13.43 30.69
CA GLY A 85 25.73 -13.52 30.14
C GLY A 85 25.72 -14.12 28.73
N LEU A 86 26.41 -13.46 27.81
CA LEU A 86 26.43 -13.87 26.40
C LEU A 86 27.02 -15.27 26.22
N GLU A 87 28.04 -15.61 27.00
CA GLU A 87 28.70 -16.91 26.96
C GLU A 87 27.76 -18.03 27.40
N GLU A 88 27.00 -17.82 28.49
CA GLU A 88 26.03 -18.78 29.00
C GLU A 88 24.87 -19.00 28.03
N ILE A 89 24.41 -17.94 27.36
CA ILE A 89 23.38 -18.06 26.31
C ILE A 89 23.91 -18.76 25.07
N VAL A 90 25.12 -18.44 24.62
CA VAL A 90 25.72 -19.13 23.48
C VAL A 90 25.96 -20.60 23.81
N GLU A 91 26.36 -20.90 25.06
CA GLU A 91 26.58 -22.26 25.53
C GLU A 91 25.27 -23.04 25.68
N GLU A 92 24.21 -22.45 26.23
CA GLU A 92 22.86 -23.03 26.29
C GLU A 92 22.28 -23.24 24.89
N TYR A 93 22.44 -22.27 23.99
CA TYR A 93 22.01 -22.37 22.60
C TYR A 93 22.76 -23.52 21.92
N ALA A 94 24.09 -23.55 22.01
CA ALA A 94 24.92 -24.62 21.47
C ALA A 94 24.64 -25.98 22.13
N ALA A 95 24.25 -26.00 23.41
CA ALA A 95 23.85 -27.21 24.13
C ALA A 95 22.54 -27.76 23.55
N VAL A 96 21.55 -26.91 23.24
CA VAL A 96 20.32 -27.34 22.57
C VAL A 96 20.62 -28.01 21.22
N TYR A 97 21.53 -27.45 20.41
CA TYR A 97 21.94 -28.07 19.14
C TYR A 97 22.76 -29.35 19.32
N ARG A 98 23.65 -29.40 20.32
CA ARG A 98 24.41 -30.63 20.66
C ARG A 98 23.48 -31.76 21.09
N THR A 99 22.58 -31.49 22.03
CA THR A 99 21.60 -32.48 22.51
C THR A 99 20.65 -32.92 21.39
N LEU A 100 20.19 -32.02 20.52
CA LEU A 100 19.41 -32.39 19.34
C LEU A 100 20.22 -33.28 18.38
N GLY A 101 21.48 -32.94 18.14
CA GLY A 101 22.39 -33.76 17.33
C GLY A 101 22.59 -35.15 17.91
N GLU A 102 22.83 -35.26 19.22
CA GLU A 102 23.00 -36.53 19.93
C GLU A 102 21.73 -37.40 19.88
N LEU A 103 20.56 -36.81 20.15
CA LEU A 103 19.27 -37.52 20.12
C LEU A 103 18.93 -38.02 18.71
N VAL A 104 19.21 -37.22 17.69
CA VAL A 104 19.03 -37.60 16.28
C VAL A 104 20.00 -38.68 15.87
N ALA A 105 21.28 -38.56 16.26
CA ALA A 105 22.31 -39.57 15.99
C ALA A 105 21.97 -40.91 16.68
N ALA A 106 21.33 -40.86 17.84
CA ALA A 106 20.87 -42.04 18.57
C ALA A 106 19.48 -42.56 18.14
N GLN A 107 18.82 -41.90 17.16
CA GLN A 107 17.46 -42.21 16.70
C GLN A 107 16.40 -42.27 17.82
N ARG A 108 16.59 -41.50 18.90
CA ARG A 108 15.68 -41.46 20.07
C ARG A 108 14.60 -40.40 19.89
N TRP A 109 13.72 -40.63 18.92
CA TRP A 109 12.68 -39.68 18.51
C TRP A 109 11.62 -39.42 19.59
N ASP A 110 11.37 -40.42 20.45
CA ASP A 110 10.52 -40.34 21.64
C ASP A 110 11.05 -39.29 22.64
N GLN A 111 12.35 -39.26 22.87
CA GLN A 111 13.00 -38.29 23.77
C GLN A 111 13.17 -36.90 23.16
N LEU A 112 12.93 -36.79 21.86
CA LEU A 112 12.92 -35.52 21.17
C LEU A 112 11.60 -34.78 21.43
N ALA A 113 10.49 -35.52 21.56
CA ALA A 113 9.21 -34.99 22.00
C ALA A 113 9.26 -34.54 23.48
N ASP A 114 9.94 -35.31 24.33
CA ASP A 114 10.17 -34.96 25.73
C ASP A 114 11.17 -33.80 25.85
N GLY A 115 10.69 -32.64 26.30
CA GLY A 115 11.49 -31.43 26.48
C GLY A 115 11.66 -30.57 25.22
N TRP A 116 10.98 -30.89 24.11
CA TRP A 116 10.92 -30.01 22.94
C TRP A 116 10.46 -28.60 23.30
N THR A 117 9.45 -28.48 24.16
CA THR A 117 8.92 -27.20 24.64
C THR A 117 9.97 -26.38 25.39
N ALA A 118 10.72 -26.99 26.31
CA ALA A 118 11.78 -26.32 27.06
C ALA A 118 12.91 -25.85 26.12
N ARG A 119 13.29 -26.68 25.14
CA ARG A 119 14.32 -26.35 24.15
C ARG A 119 13.88 -25.21 23.21
N VAL A 120 12.63 -25.21 22.75
CA VAL A 120 12.07 -24.10 21.95
C VAL A 120 11.97 -22.81 22.77
N LEU A 121 11.58 -22.91 24.04
CA LEU A 121 11.54 -21.76 24.94
C LEU A 121 12.93 -21.16 25.19
N ALA A 122 13.99 -21.98 25.24
CA ALA A 122 15.37 -21.51 25.32
C ALA A 122 15.81 -20.71 24.07
N LEU A 123 15.25 -21.00 22.90
CA LEU A 123 15.52 -20.26 21.65
C LEU A 123 14.67 -18.98 21.51
N ALA A 124 13.65 -18.81 22.36
CA ALA A 124 12.68 -17.72 22.24
C ALA A 124 13.31 -16.32 22.42
N PRO A 125 14.20 -16.06 23.40
CA PRO A 125 14.79 -14.72 23.59
C PRO A 125 15.56 -14.22 22.36
N ALA A 126 16.40 -15.08 21.77
CA ALA A 126 17.16 -14.76 20.57
C ALA A 126 16.27 -14.55 19.34
N SER A 127 15.24 -15.40 19.18
CA SER A 127 14.28 -15.30 18.09
C SER A 127 13.41 -14.03 18.19
N VAL A 128 13.04 -13.65 19.41
CA VAL A 128 12.32 -12.39 19.69
C VAL A 128 13.19 -11.19 19.39
N ALA A 129 14.46 -11.20 19.78
CA ALA A 129 15.40 -10.11 19.47
C ALA A 129 15.60 -9.95 17.96
N ALA A 130 15.86 -11.04 17.24
CA ALA A 130 16.05 -11.05 15.79
C ALA A 130 14.77 -10.58 15.05
N GLY A 131 13.60 -11.12 15.41
CA GLY A 131 12.32 -10.73 14.82
C GLY A 131 11.97 -9.26 15.07
N SER A 132 12.28 -8.74 16.26
CA SER A 132 12.06 -7.34 16.63
C SER A 132 12.96 -6.39 15.85
N LEU A 133 14.24 -6.72 15.70
CA LEU A 133 15.19 -5.96 14.88
C LEU A 133 14.75 -5.93 13.41
N ALA A 134 14.34 -7.07 12.86
CA ALA A 134 13.81 -7.14 11.50
C ALA A 134 12.53 -6.30 11.34
N ALA A 135 11.66 -6.24 12.37
CA ALA A 135 10.41 -5.47 12.32
C ALA A 135 10.66 -3.98 12.37
N ALA A 136 11.60 -3.55 13.21
CA ALA A 136 12.05 -2.17 13.28
C ALA A 136 12.75 -1.74 11.98
N ALA A 137 13.62 -2.59 11.42
CA ALA A 137 14.32 -2.31 10.17
C ALA A 137 13.37 -2.17 8.98
N THR A 138 12.42 -3.10 8.80
CA THR A 138 11.46 -3.03 7.68
C THR A 138 10.53 -1.82 7.81
N ARG A 139 10.08 -1.49 9.02
CA ARG A 139 9.25 -0.30 9.26
C ARG A 139 10.05 0.99 9.10
N GLY A 140 11.29 1.05 9.58
CA GLY A 140 12.20 2.18 9.37
C GLY A 140 12.49 2.42 7.89
N TRP A 141 12.78 1.36 7.14
CA TRP A 141 12.97 1.43 5.69
C TRP A 141 11.71 1.90 4.96
N ALA A 142 10.52 1.41 5.35
CA ALA A 142 9.26 1.86 4.80
C ALA A 142 8.96 3.34 5.10
N VAL A 143 9.37 3.86 6.26
CA VAL A 143 9.28 5.28 6.61
C VAL A 143 10.25 6.12 5.80
N LEU A 144 11.50 5.68 5.65
CA LEU A 144 12.52 6.37 4.84
C LEU A 144 12.17 6.41 3.35
N ARG A 145 11.48 5.38 2.84
CA ARG A 145 10.96 5.32 1.47
C ARG A 145 9.53 5.80 1.33
N ALA A 146 8.88 6.24 2.42
CA ALA A 146 7.55 6.81 2.32
C ALA A 146 7.66 8.09 1.50
N PRO A 147 6.87 8.24 0.42
CA PRO A 147 6.83 9.50 -0.31
C PRO A 147 6.49 10.65 0.65
N SER A 148 7.08 11.82 0.43
CA SER A 148 6.87 13.00 1.29
C SER A 148 5.38 13.31 1.50
N TRP A 149 4.53 13.12 0.49
CA TRP A 149 3.07 13.28 0.57
C TRP A 149 2.37 12.33 1.56
N ARG A 150 2.98 11.20 1.93
CA ARG A 150 2.43 10.21 2.88
C ARG A 150 2.83 10.54 4.33
N SER A 151 3.92 11.29 4.53
CA SER A 151 4.37 11.70 5.87
C SER A 151 3.49 12.79 6.50
N GLU A 152 2.83 13.61 5.68
CA GLU A 152 1.99 14.72 6.13
C GLU A 152 0.59 14.29 6.60
N SER A 153 0.15 13.08 6.27
CA SER A 153 -1.25 12.65 6.45
C SER A 153 -1.54 11.82 7.72
N SER A 154 -0.54 11.44 8.52
CA SER A 154 -0.72 10.39 9.54
C SER A 154 -0.64 10.77 11.03
N THR A 155 -0.34 12.02 11.43
CA THR A 155 -0.16 12.34 12.87
C THR A 155 -1.05 13.43 13.45
N ALA A 156 -1.86 14.13 12.66
CA ALA A 156 -2.89 14.99 13.23
C ALA A 156 -4.17 14.17 13.42
N ARG A 157 -4.34 13.50 14.56
CA ARG A 157 -5.71 13.37 15.10
C ARG A 157 -6.28 14.77 15.06
N ALA A 158 -7.31 14.97 14.24
CA ALA A 158 -7.91 16.27 14.03
C ALA A 158 -8.38 16.79 15.39
N ASN A 159 -7.55 17.61 16.05
CA ASN A 159 -7.93 18.26 17.29
C ASN A 159 -9.22 19.02 16.97
N PRO A 160 -10.35 18.73 17.63
CA PRO A 160 -11.64 19.32 17.27
C PRO A 160 -11.59 20.85 17.33
N ARG A 161 -10.75 21.43 18.20
CA ARG A 161 -10.49 22.88 18.22
C ARG A 161 -9.73 23.36 16.99
N ARG A 162 -8.76 22.58 16.50
CA ARG A 162 -8.03 22.87 15.26
C ARG A 162 -8.96 22.76 14.05
N ALA A 163 -9.79 21.72 13.98
CA ALA A 163 -10.78 21.54 12.93
C ALA A 163 -11.83 22.68 12.93
N ALA A 164 -12.36 23.06 14.09
CA ALA A 164 -13.29 24.19 14.21
C ALA A 164 -12.62 25.53 13.83
N ARG A 165 -11.35 25.75 14.23
CA ARG A 165 -10.59 26.95 13.84
C ARG A 165 -10.32 26.99 12.33
N MET A 166 -9.98 25.84 11.74
CA MET A 166 -9.81 25.69 10.29
C MET A 166 -11.12 25.99 9.56
N ARG A 167 -12.25 25.43 10.01
CA ARG A 167 -13.57 25.70 9.43
C ARG A 167 -13.91 27.19 9.47
N ARG A 168 -13.75 27.85 10.62
CA ARG A 168 -13.97 29.32 10.74
C ARG A 168 -13.01 30.17 9.89
N ARG A 169 -11.82 29.64 9.55
CA ARG A 169 -10.88 30.31 8.66
C ARG A 169 -11.30 30.11 7.21
N LEU A 170 -11.63 28.88 6.81
CA LEU A 170 -12.19 28.58 5.50
C LEU A 170 -13.46 29.38 5.22
N GLU A 171 -14.39 29.47 6.16
CA GLU A 171 -15.61 30.26 6.02
C GLU A 171 -15.31 31.77 5.86
N ARG A 172 -14.30 32.29 6.55
CA ARG A 172 -13.85 33.70 6.40
C ARG A 172 -13.09 33.94 5.09
N ASP A 173 -12.27 32.99 4.68
CA ASP A 173 -11.44 33.07 3.49
C ASP A 173 -12.23 32.76 2.21
N ALA A 174 -13.32 32.00 2.30
CA ALA A 174 -14.30 31.86 1.22
C ALA A 174 -14.94 33.22 0.86
N SER A 175 -14.90 34.18 1.79
CA SER A 175 -15.40 35.55 1.58
C SER A 175 -14.39 36.50 0.89
N ARG A 176 -13.17 36.06 0.53
CA ARG A 176 -12.11 36.89 -0.11
C ARG A 176 -11.17 36.05 -1.00
N PRO A 177 -10.62 36.51 -2.15
CA PRO A 177 -11.05 37.46 -3.17
C PRO A 177 -11.67 36.75 -4.40
N ALA A 178 -12.19 37.53 -5.36
CA ALA A 178 -12.62 37.02 -6.67
C ALA A 178 -11.48 36.33 -7.43
N GLY A 179 -11.75 35.20 -8.09
CA GLY A 179 -10.79 34.52 -8.98
C GLY A 179 -9.96 33.39 -8.34
N ALA A 180 -10.27 32.93 -7.13
CA ALA A 180 -9.63 31.75 -6.56
C ALA A 180 -10.59 30.88 -5.75
N VAL A 181 -10.30 29.58 -5.70
CA VAL A 181 -11.00 28.58 -4.89
C VAL A 181 -10.09 28.14 -3.76
N VAL A 182 -10.59 28.15 -2.52
CA VAL A 182 -9.88 27.61 -1.36
C VAL A 182 -10.18 26.11 -1.29
N LEU A 183 -9.18 25.25 -1.53
CA LEU A 183 -9.34 23.79 -1.48
C LEU A 183 -9.26 23.22 -0.05
N GLY A 184 -8.55 23.92 0.83
CA GLY A 184 -8.29 23.45 2.17
C GLY A 184 -7.24 24.29 2.87
N MET A 185 -6.52 23.67 3.80
CA MET A 185 -5.46 24.32 4.58
C MET A 185 -4.21 23.46 4.55
N ASP A 186 -3.06 24.08 4.55
CA ASP A 186 -1.77 23.40 4.66
C ASP A 186 -1.49 22.93 6.12
N PRO A 187 -0.37 22.21 6.38
CA PRO A 187 0.00 21.80 7.73
C PRO A 187 0.24 22.96 8.71
N ARG A 188 0.54 24.17 8.22
CA ARG A 188 0.75 25.40 9.02
C ARG A 188 -0.57 26.08 9.37
N GLY A 189 -1.67 25.71 8.69
CA GLY A 189 -2.99 26.29 8.86
C GLY A 189 -3.19 27.54 8.00
N ASP A 190 -2.49 27.63 6.89
CA ASP A 190 -2.65 28.64 5.85
C ASP A 190 -3.55 28.08 4.72
N PRO A 191 -4.42 28.91 4.11
CA PRO A 191 -5.35 28.44 3.08
C PRO A 191 -4.62 28.04 1.80
N VAL A 192 -4.94 26.85 1.30
CA VAL A 192 -4.48 26.37 -0.01
C VAL A 192 -5.45 26.88 -1.06
N ARG A 193 -4.99 27.82 -1.88
CA ARG A 193 -5.78 28.50 -2.91
C ARG A 193 -5.36 28.02 -4.29
N VAL A 194 -6.33 27.77 -5.15
CA VAL A 194 -6.12 27.51 -6.58
C VAL A 194 -6.84 28.61 -7.36
N THR A 195 -6.10 29.33 -8.20
CA THR A 195 -6.68 30.42 -8.98
C THR A 195 -7.47 29.89 -10.17
N THR A 196 -8.37 30.72 -10.71
CA THR A 196 -9.09 30.40 -11.95
C THR A 196 -8.16 30.16 -13.13
N GLU A 197 -7.01 30.84 -13.20
CA GLU A 197 -5.99 30.64 -14.24
C GLU A 197 -5.32 29.27 -14.09
N GLN A 198 -5.06 28.84 -12.86
CA GLN A 198 -4.54 27.49 -12.60
C GLN A 198 -5.56 26.41 -12.95
N LEU A 199 -6.85 26.64 -12.66
CA LEU A 199 -7.92 25.73 -13.06
C LEU A 199 -8.12 25.69 -14.58
N ALA A 200 -7.87 26.80 -15.28
CA ALA A 200 -7.92 26.87 -16.73
C ALA A 200 -6.83 26.02 -17.41
N ALA A 201 -5.73 25.72 -16.70
CA ALA A 201 -4.69 24.78 -17.15
C ALA A 201 -5.07 23.30 -17.01
N HIS A 202 -6.32 23.01 -16.64
CA HIS A 202 -6.87 21.70 -16.28
C HIS A 202 -6.38 21.17 -14.92
N ALA A 203 -7.29 20.51 -14.20
CA ALA A 203 -7.02 19.89 -12.91
C ALA A 203 -7.42 18.42 -12.92
N LEU A 204 -6.63 17.58 -12.24
CA LEU A 204 -6.89 16.16 -12.07
C LEU A 204 -7.15 15.85 -10.58
N LEU A 205 -8.35 15.36 -10.28
CA LEU A 205 -8.73 14.94 -8.93
C LEU A 205 -8.77 13.41 -8.84
N VAL A 206 -7.83 12.82 -8.10
CA VAL A 206 -7.71 11.36 -7.93
C VAL A 206 -7.91 10.98 -6.46
N GLY A 207 -8.57 9.85 -6.23
CA GLY A 207 -8.75 9.31 -4.89
C GLY A 207 -9.62 8.05 -4.87
N ALA A 208 -9.52 7.25 -3.82
CA ALA A 208 -10.34 6.06 -3.62
C ALA A 208 -11.83 6.40 -3.39
N SER A 209 -12.72 5.41 -3.41
CA SER A 209 -14.10 5.62 -2.96
C SER A 209 -14.12 6.15 -1.51
N GLY A 210 -15.00 7.10 -1.21
CA GLY A 210 -15.07 7.74 0.10
C GLY A 210 -13.97 8.78 0.41
N SER A 211 -13.03 9.04 -0.51
CA SER A 211 -11.94 10.01 -0.26
C SER A 211 -12.36 11.49 -0.42
N GLY A 212 -13.65 11.78 -0.58
CA GLY A 212 -14.15 13.15 -0.73
C GLY A 212 -14.02 13.77 -2.14
N LYS A 213 -13.84 12.96 -3.20
CA LYS A 213 -13.75 13.47 -4.59
C LYS A 213 -14.99 14.28 -4.98
N THR A 214 -16.18 13.70 -4.81
CA THR A 214 -17.46 14.35 -5.13
C THR A 214 -17.64 15.64 -4.34
N THR A 215 -17.36 15.61 -3.03
CA THR A 215 -17.39 16.79 -2.16
C THR A 215 -16.46 17.90 -2.66
N THR A 216 -15.24 17.56 -3.05
CA THR A 216 -14.26 18.53 -3.57
C THR A 216 -14.70 19.12 -4.91
N ALA A 217 -15.23 18.29 -5.82
CA ALA A 217 -15.73 18.73 -7.12
C ALA A 217 -16.96 19.66 -7.00
N LEU A 218 -17.87 19.35 -6.06
CA LEU A 218 -19.03 20.18 -5.75
C LEU A 218 -18.62 21.50 -5.13
N HIS A 219 -17.66 21.50 -4.20
CA HIS A 219 -17.10 22.71 -3.62
C HIS A 219 -16.45 23.63 -4.68
N LEU A 220 -15.65 23.05 -5.58
CA LEU A 220 -15.07 23.76 -6.72
C LEU A 220 -16.18 24.36 -7.61
N THR A 221 -17.18 23.56 -7.96
CA THR A 221 -18.28 23.98 -8.83
C THR A 221 -19.10 25.09 -8.20
N GLY A 222 -19.53 24.93 -6.94
CA GLY A 222 -20.29 25.94 -6.21
C GLY A 222 -19.51 27.25 -6.14
N THR A 223 -18.22 27.20 -5.81
CA THR A 223 -17.38 28.41 -5.77
C THR A 223 -17.33 29.12 -7.13
N LEU A 224 -17.14 28.37 -8.23
CA LEU A 224 -17.12 28.94 -9.59
C LEU A 224 -18.47 29.53 -9.99
N VAL A 225 -19.58 28.88 -9.61
CA VAL A 225 -20.95 29.37 -9.84
C VAL A 225 -21.20 30.68 -9.09
N HIS A 226 -20.81 30.77 -7.82
CA HIS A 226 -20.90 32.02 -7.03
C HIS A 226 -20.02 33.13 -7.61
N GLN A 227 -18.91 32.77 -8.26
CA GLN A 227 -18.05 33.70 -9.02
C GLN A 227 -18.58 34.03 -10.42
N GLN A 228 -19.81 33.61 -10.76
CA GLN A 228 -20.46 33.85 -12.05
C GLN A 228 -19.73 33.24 -13.25
N HIS A 229 -18.93 32.19 -13.03
CA HIS A 229 -18.37 31.40 -14.13
C HIS A 229 -19.41 30.40 -14.66
N PRO A 230 -19.55 30.25 -15.98
CA PRO A 230 -20.40 29.21 -16.55
C PRO A 230 -19.78 27.84 -16.28
N VAL A 231 -20.54 26.93 -15.66
CA VAL A 231 -20.09 25.57 -15.35
C VAL A 231 -20.96 24.54 -16.06
N ALA A 232 -20.32 23.55 -16.67
CA ALA A 232 -20.97 22.35 -17.16
C ALA A 232 -20.45 21.14 -16.37
N VAL A 233 -21.35 20.38 -15.76
CA VAL A 233 -21.01 19.18 -14.98
C VAL A 233 -21.52 17.95 -15.72
N ILE A 234 -20.66 16.94 -15.85
CA ILE A 234 -21.01 15.63 -16.39
C ILE A 234 -20.90 14.63 -15.24
N ASP A 235 -22.04 14.21 -14.70
CA ASP A 235 -22.10 13.16 -13.68
C ASP A 235 -22.44 11.82 -14.32
N LEU A 236 -21.47 10.90 -14.34
CA LEU A 236 -21.64 9.56 -14.87
C LEU A 236 -22.19 8.57 -13.84
N LYS A 237 -22.26 8.97 -12.55
CA LYS A 237 -22.84 8.14 -11.50
C LYS A 237 -24.37 8.28 -11.45
N GLY A 238 -24.90 9.40 -11.95
CA GLY A 238 -26.33 9.69 -11.94
C GLY A 238 -26.87 9.88 -10.53
N ASP A 239 -26.07 10.49 -9.64
CA ASP A 239 -26.43 10.65 -8.24
C ASP A 239 -27.42 11.81 -8.08
N PRO A 240 -28.68 11.55 -7.66
CA PRO A 240 -29.68 12.61 -7.55
C PRO A 240 -29.30 13.69 -6.53
N GLU A 241 -28.50 13.33 -5.52
CA GLU A 241 -28.04 14.28 -4.50
C GLU A 241 -27.07 15.31 -5.09
N VAL A 242 -26.21 14.90 -6.03
CA VAL A 242 -25.28 15.79 -6.74
C VAL A 242 -26.07 16.83 -7.54
N ALA A 243 -27.10 16.39 -8.27
CA ALA A 243 -27.94 17.29 -9.05
C ALA A 243 -28.71 18.29 -8.17
N GLU A 244 -29.23 17.85 -7.03
CA GLU A 244 -29.94 18.72 -6.09
C GLU A 244 -29.00 19.76 -5.46
N GLN A 245 -27.79 19.35 -5.06
CA GLN A 245 -26.80 20.29 -4.52
C GLN A 245 -26.41 21.34 -5.56
N LEU A 246 -26.18 20.97 -6.82
CA LEU A 246 -25.87 21.92 -7.90
C LEU A 246 -27.03 22.87 -8.19
N ARG A 247 -28.28 22.38 -8.15
CA ARG A 247 -29.49 23.22 -8.26
C ARG A 247 -29.55 24.23 -7.13
N GLY A 248 -29.27 23.79 -5.89
CA GLY A 248 -29.20 24.65 -4.72
C GLY A 248 -28.13 25.74 -4.84
N GLU A 249 -26.92 25.39 -5.28
CA GLU A 249 -25.84 26.36 -5.52
C GLU A 249 -26.20 27.39 -6.59
N ALA A 250 -26.80 26.95 -7.70
CA ALA A 250 -27.26 27.84 -8.76
C ALA A 250 -28.36 28.81 -8.28
N ALA A 251 -29.34 28.29 -7.51
CA ALA A 251 -30.39 29.10 -6.91
C ALA A 251 -29.83 30.12 -5.91
N HIS A 252 -28.89 29.73 -5.04
CA HIS A 252 -28.23 30.64 -4.11
C HIS A 252 -27.41 31.74 -4.82
N ALA A 253 -26.75 31.40 -5.93
CA ALA A 253 -25.99 32.34 -6.75
C ALA A 253 -26.88 33.20 -7.68
N GLY A 254 -28.19 32.93 -7.74
CA GLY A 254 -29.13 33.63 -8.62
C GLY A 254 -28.90 33.37 -10.11
N VAL A 255 -28.30 32.23 -10.47
CA VAL A 255 -28.00 31.88 -11.87
C VAL A 255 -28.95 30.81 -12.41
N PRO A 256 -29.23 30.79 -13.73
CA PRO A 256 -30.05 29.74 -14.33
C PRO A 256 -29.41 28.35 -14.18
N PHE A 257 -30.24 27.35 -13.85
CA PHE A 257 -29.86 25.95 -13.81
C PHE A 257 -30.58 25.16 -14.89
N ALA A 258 -29.83 24.36 -15.67
CA ALA A 258 -30.37 23.45 -16.66
C ALA A 258 -29.80 22.05 -16.42
N GLN A 259 -30.70 21.06 -16.36
CA GLN A 259 -30.35 19.66 -16.22
C GLN A 259 -30.86 18.88 -17.43
N TRP A 260 -30.02 18.00 -17.94
CA TRP A 260 -30.40 16.99 -18.91
C TRP A 260 -30.02 15.62 -18.37
N THR A 261 -30.95 14.68 -18.44
CA THR A 261 -30.72 13.25 -18.21
C THR A 261 -31.46 12.48 -19.30
N PRO A 262 -31.06 11.23 -19.64
CA PRO A 262 -31.73 10.46 -20.69
C PRO A 262 -33.23 10.25 -20.44
N GLU A 263 -33.61 10.06 -19.18
CA GLU A 263 -35.00 9.86 -18.74
C GLU A 263 -35.68 11.18 -18.30
N GLY A 264 -34.95 12.29 -18.33
CA GLY A 264 -35.39 13.57 -17.78
C GLY A 264 -36.28 14.36 -18.73
N PRO A 265 -36.97 15.40 -18.21
CA PRO A 265 -37.81 16.27 -19.03
C PRO A 265 -37.00 17.24 -19.92
N GLY A 266 -35.70 17.39 -19.64
CA GLY A 266 -34.82 18.23 -20.44
C GLY A 266 -34.56 17.60 -21.81
N VAL A 267 -34.55 18.41 -22.86
CA VAL A 267 -34.20 17.96 -24.22
C VAL A 267 -32.85 18.55 -24.61
N TRP A 268 -31.90 17.69 -24.92
CA TRP A 268 -30.61 18.09 -25.48
C TRP A 268 -30.44 17.46 -26.86
N ASN A 269 -30.31 18.32 -27.88
CA ASN A 269 -29.93 17.89 -29.21
C ASN A 269 -28.46 18.29 -29.48
N PRO A 270 -27.49 17.38 -29.36
CA PRO A 270 -26.09 17.69 -29.62
C PRO A 270 -25.84 18.17 -31.06
N LEU A 271 -26.72 17.81 -32.01
CA LEU A 271 -26.67 18.21 -33.42
C LEU A 271 -27.49 19.47 -33.73
N GLY A 272 -28.17 20.05 -32.72
CA GLY A 272 -28.99 21.24 -32.89
C GLY A 272 -28.18 22.52 -33.17
N ARG A 273 -26.89 22.53 -32.81
CA ARG A 273 -25.99 23.68 -32.99
C ARG A 273 -24.61 23.26 -33.51
N GLY A 274 -24.09 24.03 -34.47
CA GLY A 274 -22.77 23.84 -35.09
C GLY A 274 -22.81 24.08 -36.60
N ASP A 275 -21.64 24.37 -37.18
CA ASP A 275 -21.44 24.28 -38.63
C ASP A 275 -21.30 22.82 -39.08
N ALA A 276 -21.20 22.58 -40.39
CA ALA A 276 -21.09 21.24 -40.93
C ALA A 276 -19.87 20.46 -40.40
N THR A 277 -18.75 21.15 -40.14
CA THR A 277 -17.53 20.53 -39.60
C THR A 277 -17.75 20.06 -38.17
N ARG A 278 -18.30 20.91 -37.30
CA ARG A 278 -18.61 20.57 -35.90
C ARG A 278 -19.67 19.49 -35.78
N LEU A 279 -20.71 19.52 -36.64
CA LEU A 279 -21.74 18.48 -36.64
C LEU A 279 -21.16 17.13 -37.05
N LYS A 280 -20.30 17.11 -38.07
CA LYS A 280 -19.55 15.92 -38.49
C LYS A 280 -18.64 15.40 -37.35
N GLU A 281 -17.89 16.27 -36.68
CA GLU A 281 -17.01 15.88 -35.57
C GLU A 281 -17.80 15.27 -34.41
N LYS A 282 -18.94 15.85 -34.05
CA LYS A 282 -19.83 15.29 -33.04
C LYS A 282 -20.34 13.89 -33.41
N LEU A 283 -20.70 13.69 -34.69
CA LEU A 283 -21.11 12.37 -35.20
C LEU A 283 -19.96 11.36 -35.15
N ILE A 284 -18.74 11.75 -35.55
CA ILE A 284 -17.56 10.88 -35.45
C ILE A 284 -17.29 10.50 -33.99
N ALA A 285 -17.36 11.46 -33.08
CA ALA A 285 -17.03 11.23 -31.66
C ALA A 285 -18.03 10.32 -30.94
N GLY A 286 -19.27 10.20 -31.45
CA GLY A 286 -20.31 9.35 -30.87
C GLY A 286 -20.23 7.88 -31.28
N GLU A 287 -19.38 7.52 -32.24
CA GLU A 287 -19.30 6.18 -32.82
C GLU A 287 -18.08 5.42 -32.31
N GLN A 288 -18.25 4.13 -32.00
CA GLN A 288 -17.13 3.22 -31.79
C GLN A 288 -16.79 2.53 -33.11
N PHE A 289 -15.66 2.91 -33.70
CA PHE A 289 -15.19 2.30 -34.94
C PHE A 289 -14.31 1.10 -34.63
N SER A 290 -14.71 -0.08 -35.09
CA SER A 290 -13.88 -1.29 -35.06
C SER A 290 -12.62 -1.15 -35.93
N GLU A 291 -12.71 -0.38 -37.03
CA GLU A 291 -11.65 -0.27 -38.03
C GLU A 291 -11.37 1.21 -38.38
N PRO A 292 -10.09 1.63 -38.52
CA PRO A 292 -9.73 3.04 -38.74
C PRO A 292 -10.34 3.69 -39.98
N HIS A 293 -10.60 2.92 -41.05
CA HIS A 293 -11.12 3.47 -42.31
C HIS A 293 -12.61 3.85 -42.24
N TYR A 294 -13.37 3.33 -41.26
CA TYR A 294 -14.75 3.77 -41.02
C TYR A 294 -14.85 5.22 -40.50
N ARG A 295 -13.74 5.83 -40.05
CA ARG A 295 -13.68 7.26 -39.73
C ARG A 295 -13.90 8.17 -40.96
N LEU A 296 -13.86 7.63 -42.18
CA LEU A 296 -14.15 8.36 -43.41
C LEU A 296 -15.65 8.46 -43.71
N TRP A 297 -16.47 7.55 -43.17
CA TRP A 297 -17.92 7.49 -43.37
C TRP A 297 -18.67 8.77 -42.95
N PRO A 298 -18.31 9.44 -41.84
CA PRO A 298 -19.01 10.66 -41.43
C PRO A 298 -18.82 11.84 -42.39
N ARG A 299 -17.79 11.81 -43.24
CA ARG A 299 -17.60 12.78 -44.33
C ARG A 299 -18.72 12.67 -45.38
N TRP A 300 -19.20 11.46 -45.65
CA TRP A 300 -20.35 11.19 -46.51
C TRP A 300 -21.67 11.60 -45.85
N CYS A 301 -21.88 11.27 -44.57
CA CYS A 301 -23.09 11.65 -43.85
C CYS A 301 -23.22 13.17 -43.69
N ALA A 302 -22.13 13.90 -43.45
CA ALA A 302 -22.15 15.37 -43.37
C ALA A 302 -22.58 16.03 -44.68
N THR A 303 -22.09 15.53 -45.82
CA THR A 303 -22.49 15.99 -47.16
C THR A 303 -23.98 15.71 -47.42
N ARG A 304 -24.46 14.52 -47.06
CA ARG A 304 -25.88 14.15 -47.20
C ARG A 304 -26.78 14.95 -46.26
N TRP A 305 -26.36 15.20 -45.02
CA TRP A 305 -27.08 16.02 -44.04
C TRP A 305 -27.18 17.49 -44.49
N ALA A 306 -26.10 18.05 -45.04
CA ALA A 306 -26.11 19.39 -45.64
C ALA A 306 -27.08 19.48 -46.84
N ALA A 307 -27.22 18.40 -47.62
CA ALA A 307 -28.16 18.31 -48.73
C ALA A 307 -29.62 18.15 -48.26
N MET A 308 -29.87 17.51 -47.11
CA MET A 308 -31.21 17.30 -46.54
C MET A 308 -31.79 18.52 -45.80
N ARG A 309 -30.98 19.53 -45.47
CA ARG A 309 -31.50 20.80 -44.95
C ARG A 309 -32.28 21.54 -46.03
N SER A 310 -33.59 21.70 -45.82
CA SER A 310 -34.47 22.41 -46.75
C SER A 310 -34.07 23.88 -46.92
N PRO A 311 -34.32 24.50 -48.08
CA PRO A 311 -34.11 25.93 -48.30
C PRO A 311 -34.78 26.83 -47.25
N ALA A 312 -35.91 26.38 -46.67
CA ALA A 312 -36.65 27.11 -45.64
C ALA A 312 -35.85 27.31 -44.34
N GLN A 313 -34.97 26.38 -43.97
CA GLN A 313 -34.10 26.53 -42.79
C GLN A 313 -32.89 27.44 -43.06
N ARG A 314 -32.53 27.67 -44.33
CA ARG A 314 -31.47 28.65 -44.71
C ARG A 314 -31.99 30.09 -44.66
N ALA A 315 -33.26 30.31 -45.02
CA ALA A 315 -33.88 31.64 -45.03
C ALA A 315 -34.09 32.23 -43.62
N HIS A 316 -34.41 31.41 -42.61
CA HIS A 316 -34.67 31.89 -41.25
C HIS A 316 -33.41 32.41 -40.51
N ARG A 317 -32.22 32.21 -41.08
CA ARG A 317 -30.94 32.65 -40.50
C ARG A 317 -30.44 33.99 -41.06
N THR A 318 -31.02 34.48 -42.15
CA THR A 318 -30.66 35.79 -42.74
C THR A 318 -31.58 36.92 -42.27
N SER A 319 -32.66 36.61 -41.52
CA SER A 319 -33.63 37.61 -41.03
C SER A 319 -33.54 37.90 -39.52
N LYS A 320 -32.48 37.46 -38.84
CA LYS A 320 -32.28 37.65 -37.39
C LYS A 320 -30.86 38.16 -37.05
N ASP A 321 -30.32 39.04 -37.89
CA ASP A 321 -29.24 39.95 -37.51
C ASP A 321 -29.77 41.40 -37.66
N PRO A 322 -30.02 42.12 -36.56
CA PRO A 322 -29.59 43.50 -36.41
C PRO A 322 -28.13 43.57 -35.91
#